data_AF-A0A924W452-F1
#
_entry.id   AF-A0A924W452-F1
#
_cell.length_a   1.000
_cell.length_b   1.000
_cell.length_c   1.000
_cell.angle_alpha   90.00
_cell.angle_beta   90.00
_cell.angle_gamma   90.00
#
_symmetry.space_group_name_H-M   'P 1'
#
loop_
_entity.id
_entity.type
_entity.pdbx_description
1 polymer ?
#
loop_
_entity_poly.entity_id
_entity_poly.type
_entity_poly.pdbx_seq_one_letter_code
_entity_poly.pdbx_strand_id
1 'polypeptide(L)'
;APRVPAFSAALDNVAPATTQVAGATPDNSAATLDARLDQIEALMNTPLAEAASGDAGEAGTTARVFALQAGLRDVEQRLTQMPSTAEVSALVVEVRRLQEELPAVAQEARAAATAARASYAIVAASEASRSSGPFEQAHAQLAALLPGDANVAALEPLSRTGAPTRSELQDRFERLDNEIIRAARQSQAGAGFWGRIQAALAQWIVVRRADAGDTPEGIVERAEQALAGDRLDLAIQELNSLPAQPKRAAQDWINDAQRRLEIDRRIAAIRQELSRS
;
A
#
# COMPACT_ATOMS: atom_id res chain seq x y z
N ALA A 1 4.65 -12.15 28.69
CA ALA A 1 5.97 -12.09 28.02
C ALA A 1 6.04 -10.79 27.23
N PRO A 2 7.22 -10.12 27.22
CA PRO A 2 7.31 -8.67 27.09
C PRO A 2 7.33 -8.20 25.63
N ARG A 3 6.85 -6.96 25.48
CA ARG A 3 6.92 -6.11 24.30
C ARG A 3 8.39 -5.88 23.94
N VAL A 4 8.75 -6.14 22.69
CA VAL A 4 10.09 -5.96 22.13
C VAL A 4 10.42 -4.45 22.11
N PRO A 5 11.35 -3.94 22.95
CA PRO A 5 11.71 -2.51 22.97
C PRO A 5 12.83 -2.16 21.97
N ALA A 6 13.19 -3.07 21.06
CA ALA A 6 14.37 -2.92 20.21
C ALA A 6 14.14 -2.07 18.93
N PHE A 7 12.90 -1.73 18.59
CA PHE A 7 12.60 -0.97 17.36
C PHE A 7 12.42 0.54 17.60
N SER A 8 12.06 0.94 18.82
CA SER A 8 11.94 2.36 19.19
C SER A 8 13.31 3.01 19.43
N ALA A 9 14.29 2.25 19.93
CA ALA A 9 15.65 2.73 20.15
C ALA A 9 16.46 2.91 18.84
N ALA A 10 15.99 2.37 17.72
CA ALA A 10 16.64 2.49 16.41
C ALA A 10 16.17 3.72 15.62
N LEU A 11 15.05 4.35 16.00
CA LEU A 11 14.48 5.50 15.31
C LEU A 11 14.80 6.85 15.96
N ASP A 12 15.22 6.88 17.23
CA ASP A 12 15.58 8.11 17.94
C ASP A 12 17.05 8.57 17.73
N ASN A 13 17.87 7.81 16.98
CA ASN A 13 19.28 8.16 16.75
C ASN A 13 19.61 8.65 15.33
N VAL A 14 18.60 8.96 14.51
CA VAL A 14 18.81 9.53 13.16
C VAL A 14 18.14 10.90 13.03
N ALA A 15 18.50 11.80 13.93
CA ALA A 15 18.64 13.25 13.70
C ALA A 15 18.97 13.92 15.05
N PRO A 16 19.98 14.79 15.09
CA PRO A 16 19.57 16.18 15.08
C PRO A 16 19.89 16.80 13.72
N ALA A 17 18.86 17.31 13.07
CA ALA A 17 19.02 18.40 12.13
C ALA A 17 19.59 19.60 12.91
N THR A 18 20.90 19.75 12.89
CA THR A 18 21.51 21.07 12.98
C THR A 18 21.81 21.47 11.56
N THR A 19 20.87 22.20 10.96
CA THR A 19 21.07 22.93 9.72
C THR A 19 22.06 24.06 10.01
N GLN A 20 23.35 23.77 10.02
CA GLN A 20 24.38 24.77 9.83
C GLN A 20 24.66 24.86 8.33
N VAL A 21 24.01 25.85 7.70
CA VAL A 21 24.48 26.40 6.44
C VAL A 21 25.81 27.08 6.74
N ALA A 22 26.92 26.40 6.49
CA ALA A 22 28.25 27.01 6.53
C ALA A 22 29.22 26.24 5.63
N GLY A 23 29.50 26.83 4.47
CA GLY A 23 30.77 26.67 3.76
C GLY A 23 30.94 25.40 2.94
N ALA A 24 31.13 25.57 1.64
CA ALA A 24 31.96 24.66 0.88
C ALA A 24 33.30 24.49 1.63
N THR A 25 33.52 23.35 2.26
CA THR A 25 34.85 23.00 2.76
C THR A 25 35.71 22.74 1.53
N PRO A 26 36.81 23.48 1.32
CA PRO A 26 37.76 23.17 0.27
C PRO A 26 38.34 21.78 0.52
N ASP A 27 38.84 21.15 -0.54
CA ASP A 27 39.66 19.93 -0.52
C ASP A 27 40.86 20.11 0.43
N ASN A 28 40.63 20.00 1.73
CA ASN A 28 41.64 20.07 2.78
C ASN A 28 42.54 18.83 2.76
N SER A 29 42.22 17.84 1.92
CA SER A 29 43.04 16.66 1.65
C SER A 29 44.41 17.04 1.11
N ALA A 30 44.48 18.03 0.21
CA ALA A 30 45.75 18.51 -0.34
C ALA A 30 46.56 19.28 0.72
N ALA A 31 45.91 20.19 1.46
CA ALA A 31 46.57 20.95 2.53
C ALA A 31 47.04 20.08 3.70
N THR A 32 46.33 18.99 4.00
CA THR A 32 46.73 18.01 5.02
C THR A 32 47.82 17.07 4.53
N LEU A 33 47.90 16.78 3.22
CA LEU A 33 49.02 16.07 2.60
C LEU A 33 50.29 16.93 2.57
N ASP A 34 50.19 18.21 2.21
CA ASP A 34 51.31 19.17 2.25
C ASP A 34 51.83 19.34 3.68
N ALA A 35 50.94 19.55 4.66
CA ALA A 35 51.35 19.63 6.06
C ALA A 35 52.01 18.34 6.57
N ARG A 36 51.58 17.18 6.06
CA ARG A 36 52.22 15.89 6.37
C ARG A 36 53.57 15.74 5.67
N LEU A 37 53.72 16.23 4.44
CA LEU A 37 55.00 16.25 3.71
C LEU A 37 56.00 17.15 4.42
N ASP A 38 55.60 18.36 4.80
CA ASP A 38 56.44 19.32 5.54
C ASP A 38 56.88 18.75 6.90
N GLN A 39 55.98 18.05 7.58
CA GLN A 39 56.29 17.40 8.85
C GLN A 39 57.26 16.23 8.68
N ILE A 40 57.16 15.47 7.59
CA ILE A 40 58.12 14.39 7.25
C ILE A 40 59.47 15.00 6.88
N GLU A 41 59.49 16.06 6.07
CA GLU A 41 60.72 16.74 5.65
C GLU A 41 61.45 17.36 6.86
N ALA A 42 60.70 17.99 7.77
CA ALA A 42 61.24 18.48 9.03
C ALA A 42 61.83 17.33 9.87
N LEU A 43 61.10 16.22 10.06
CA LEU A 43 61.61 15.09 10.84
C LEU A 43 62.84 14.41 10.22
N MET A 44 63.00 14.47 8.90
CA MET A 44 64.19 13.96 8.21
C MET A 44 65.39 14.92 8.29
N ASN A 45 65.14 16.23 8.18
CA ASN A 45 66.20 17.26 8.22
C ASN A 45 66.63 17.66 9.63
N THR A 46 65.75 17.53 10.65
CA THR A 46 66.05 17.86 12.04
C THR A 46 67.22 17.04 12.61
N PRO A 47 67.27 15.69 12.50
CA PRO A 47 68.42 14.92 12.96
C PRO A 47 69.69 15.18 12.13
N LEU A 48 69.55 15.63 10.87
CA LEU A 48 70.67 16.03 10.01
C LEU A 48 71.25 17.40 10.42
N ALA A 49 70.40 18.32 10.88
CA ALA A 49 70.77 19.63 11.39
C ALA A 49 71.37 19.58 12.81
N GLU A 50 70.83 18.72 13.69
CA GLU A 50 71.40 18.42 15.02
C GLU A 50 72.73 17.67 14.90
N ALA A 51 72.86 16.78 13.91
CA ALA A 51 74.12 16.19 13.50
C ALA A 51 75.15 17.25 13.06
N ALA A 52 74.74 18.27 12.31
CA ALA A 52 75.67 19.32 11.87
C ALA A 52 76.14 20.25 13.01
N SER A 53 75.47 20.24 14.18
CA SER A 53 75.72 21.15 15.29
C SER A 53 76.31 20.50 16.56
N GLY A 54 76.41 19.17 16.62
CA GLY A 54 77.10 18.43 17.67
C GLY A 54 78.52 18.00 17.27
N ASP A 55 79.45 18.14 18.23
CA ASP A 55 80.88 17.76 18.13
C ASP A 55 81.13 16.48 17.30
N ALA A 56 82.09 16.55 16.38
CA ALA A 56 82.42 15.53 15.38
C ALA A 56 83.19 14.35 16.00
N GLY A 57 82.70 13.82 17.12
CA GLY A 57 83.24 12.67 17.85
C GLY A 57 82.39 11.40 17.73
N GLU A 58 82.98 10.27 18.11
CA GLU A 58 82.40 8.92 18.06
C GLU A 58 81.02 8.80 18.76
N ALA A 59 80.79 9.59 19.81
CA ALA A 59 79.52 9.66 20.54
C ALA A 59 78.37 10.30 19.72
N GLY A 60 78.65 11.35 18.94
CA GLY A 60 77.68 11.97 18.03
C GLY A 60 77.34 11.05 16.85
N THR A 61 78.32 10.26 16.41
CA THR A 61 78.11 9.22 15.40
C THR A 61 77.20 8.11 15.94
N THR A 62 77.41 7.70 17.19
CA THR A 62 76.60 6.67 17.86
C THR A 62 75.13 7.11 18.02
N ALA A 63 74.88 8.36 18.42
CA ALA A 63 73.53 8.90 18.54
C ALA A 63 72.77 8.93 17.20
N ARG A 64 73.45 9.29 16.10
CA ARG A 64 72.87 9.28 14.75
C ARG A 64 72.51 7.87 14.29
N VAL A 65 73.34 6.87 14.61
CA VAL A 65 73.06 5.46 14.29
C VAL A 65 71.82 4.96 15.02
N PHE A 66 71.67 5.27 16.31
CA PHE A 66 70.47 4.91 17.07
C PHE A 66 69.20 5.60 16.53
N ALA A 67 69.28 6.88 16.17
CA ALA A 67 68.17 7.61 15.57
C ALA A 67 67.76 7.02 14.21
N LEU A 68 68.72 6.63 13.37
CA LEU A 68 68.46 5.94 12.11
C LEU A 68 67.79 4.58 12.34
N GLN A 69 68.27 3.78 13.30
CA GLN A 69 67.68 2.48 13.64
C GLN A 69 66.24 2.60 14.17
N ALA A 70 65.97 3.63 14.98
CA ALA A 70 64.63 3.92 15.46
C ALA A 70 63.70 4.35 14.31
N GLY A 71 64.17 5.23 13.42
CA GLY A 71 63.44 5.63 12.22
C GLY A 71 63.16 4.45 11.28
N LEU A 72 64.11 3.52 11.13
CA LEU A 72 63.94 2.34 10.29
C LEU A 72 62.84 1.41 10.83
N ARG A 73 62.81 1.18 12.15
CA ARG A 73 61.76 0.38 12.79
C ARG A 73 60.40 1.04 12.70
N ASP A 74 60.31 2.37 12.84
CA ASP A 74 59.06 3.11 12.67
C ASP A 74 58.55 3.01 11.23
N VAL A 75 59.44 3.15 10.24
CA VAL A 75 59.12 2.95 8.82
C VAL A 75 58.66 1.52 8.55
N GLU A 76 59.32 0.51 9.12
CA GLU A 76 58.95 -0.90 8.98
C GLU A 76 57.59 -1.22 9.63
N GLN A 77 57.31 -0.64 10.82
CA GLN A 77 55.99 -0.71 11.46
C GLN A 77 54.91 -0.03 10.63
N ARG A 78 55.19 1.11 10.01
CA ARG A 78 54.25 1.81 9.13
C ARG A 78 54.01 1.04 7.83
N LEU A 79 55.05 0.42 7.27
CA LEU A 79 54.94 -0.44 6.09
C LEU A 79 54.11 -1.70 6.37
N THR A 80 54.18 -2.27 7.58
CA THR A 80 53.35 -3.42 7.99
C THR A 80 51.92 -3.03 8.37
N GLN A 81 51.67 -1.77 8.74
CA GLN A 81 50.32 -1.24 8.97
C GLN A 81 49.65 -0.69 7.71
N MET A 82 50.40 -0.44 6.64
CA MET A 82 49.82 -0.04 5.36
C MET A 82 49.04 -1.21 4.77
N PRO A 83 47.77 -1.00 4.37
CA PRO A 83 47.00 -2.05 3.71
C PRO A 83 47.77 -2.50 2.47
N SER A 84 47.93 -3.81 2.34
CA SER A 84 48.60 -4.41 1.22
C SER A 84 47.85 -4.08 -0.08
N THR A 85 48.57 -4.03 -1.20
CA THR A 85 47.97 -3.83 -2.53
C THR A 85 46.85 -4.84 -2.82
N ALA A 86 46.95 -6.06 -2.27
CA ALA A 86 45.92 -7.08 -2.36
C ALA A 86 44.63 -6.67 -1.64
N GLU A 87 44.72 -6.15 -0.41
CA GLU A 87 43.57 -5.68 0.37
C GLU A 87 42.88 -4.47 -0.27
N VAL A 88 43.66 -3.52 -0.80
CA VAL A 88 43.11 -2.37 -1.54
C VAL A 88 42.39 -2.84 -2.81
N SER A 89 42.97 -3.79 -3.56
CA SER A 89 42.32 -4.34 -4.76
C SER A 89 41.03 -5.08 -4.44
N ALA A 90 40.99 -5.83 -3.33
CA ALA A 90 39.79 -6.50 -2.85
C ALA A 90 38.69 -5.50 -2.45
N LEU A 91 39.05 -4.42 -1.75
CA LEU A 91 38.12 -3.36 -1.37
C LEU A 91 37.55 -2.63 -2.59
N VAL A 92 38.37 -2.38 -3.63
CA VAL A 92 37.90 -1.78 -4.89
C VAL A 92 36.89 -2.69 -5.60
N VAL A 93 37.10 -4.01 -5.59
CA VAL A 93 36.15 -4.98 -6.14
C VAL A 93 34.83 -4.97 -5.35
N GLU A 94 34.92 -4.96 -4.02
CA GLU A 94 33.74 -4.91 -3.15
C GLU A 94 32.95 -3.60 -3.34
N VAL A 95 33.62 -2.45 -3.40
CA VAL A 95 32.97 -1.16 -3.67
C VAL A 95 32.29 -1.15 -5.04
N ARG A 96 32.90 -1.72 -6.08
CA ARG A 96 32.26 -1.84 -7.40
C ARG A 96 31.03 -2.74 -7.34
N ARG A 97 31.12 -3.89 -6.67
CA ARG A 97 29.99 -4.80 -6.45
C ARG A 97 28.83 -4.09 -5.74
N LEU A 98 29.10 -3.37 -4.65
CA LEU A 98 28.10 -2.57 -3.95
C LEU A 98 27.50 -1.46 -4.83
N GLN A 99 28.33 -0.79 -5.64
CA GLN A 99 27.85 0.23 -6.59
C GLN A 99 26.92 -0.35 -7.64
N GLU A 100 27.15 -1.59 -8.08
CA GLU A 100 26.30 -2.30 -9.03
C GLU A 100 25.00 -2.81 -8.38
N GLU A 101 25.02 -3.21 -7.11
CA GLU A 101 23.84 -3.73 -6.39
C GLU A 101 22.91 -2.65 -5.83
N LEU A 102 23.45 -1.52 -5.38
CA LEU A 102 22.69 -0.39 -4.84
C LEU A 102 21.46 0.04 -5.67
N PRO A 103 21.54 0.20 -7.01
CA PRO A 103 20.37 0.57 -7.80
C PRO A 103 19.28 -0.49 -7.79
N ALA A 104 19.64 -1.79 -7.77
CA ALA A 104 18.66 -2.87 -7.71
C ALA A 104 17.90 -2.86 -6.37
N VAL A 105 18.63 -2.75 -5.25
CA VAL A 105 18.04 -2.64 -3.91
C VAL A 105 17.18 -1.39 -3.77
N ALA A 106 17.63 -0.25 -4.31
CA ALA A 106 16.84 0.99 -4.31
C ALA A 106 15.55 0.87 -5.14
N GLN A 107 15.59 0.16 -6.28
CA GLN A 107 14.40 -0.10 -7.08
C GLN A 107 13.43 -1.03 -6.36
N GLU A 108 13.92 -2.09 -5.74
CA GLU A 108 13.10 -3.03 -4.96
C GLU A 108 12.43 -2.32 -3.77
N ALA A 109 13.18 -1.48 -3.03
CA ALA A 109 12.63 -0.67 -1.95
C ALA A 109 11.53 0.30 -2.43
N ARG A 110 11.70 0.91 -3.60
CA ARG A 110 10.66 1.78 -4.21
C ARG A 110 9.42 0.98 -4.60
N ALA A 111 9.60 -0.20 -5.20
CA ALA A 111 8.49 -1.08 -5.56
C ALA A 111 7.71 -1.52 -4.33
N ALA A 112 8.40 -1.98 -3.28
CA ALA A 112 7.80 -2.35 -2.00
C ALA A 112 7.05 -1.19 -1.35
N ALA A 113 7.62 0.03 -1.36
CA ALA A 113 6.95 1.21 -0.83
C ALA A 113 5.68 1.58 -1.61
N THR A 114 5.68 1.42 -2.94
CA THR A 114 4.48 1.65 -3.77
C THR A 114 3.40 0.61 -3.50
N ALA A 115 3.77 -0.68 -3.39
CA ALA A 115 2.84 -1.75 -3.05
C ALA A 115 2.20 -1.55 -1.66
N ALA A 116 2.99 -1.11 -0.67
CA ALA A 116 2.49 -0.78 0.66
C ALA A 116 1.48 0.38 0.64
N ARG A 117 1.77 1.45 -0.14
CA ARG A 117 0.84 2.58 -0.31
C ARG A 117 -0.46 2.15 -1.00
N ALA A 118 -0.36 1.32 -2.06
CA ALA A 118 -1.53 0.77 -2.74
C ALA A 118 -2.40 -0.07 -1.79
N SER A 119 -1.77 -0.92 -0.98
CA SER A 119 -2.44 -1.75 0.03
C SER A 119 -3.20 -0.89 1.04
N TYR A 120 -2.57 0.17 1.54
CA TYR A 120 -3.22 1.11 2.46
C TYR A 120 -4.40 1.84 1.80
N ALA A 121 -4.24 2.31 0.56
CA ALA A 121 -5.32 2.97 -0.17
C ALA A 121 -6.52 2.04 -0.42
N ILE A 122 -6.29 0.75 -0.69
CA ILE A 122 -7.36 -0.26 -0.82
C ILE A 122 -8.10 -0.45 0.50
N VAL A 123 -7.40 -0.48 1.63
CA VAL A 123 -8.03 -0.57 2.95
C VAL A 123 -8.84 0.69 3.23
N ALA A 124 -8.28 1.88 2.98
CA ALA A 124 -8.98 3.15 3.17
C ALA A 124 -10.24 3.26 2.29
N ALA A 125 -10.15 2.86 1.02
CA ALA A 125 -11.29 2.82 0.11
C ALA A 125 -12.34 1.78 0.51
N SER A 126 -11.90 0.60 0.97
CA SER A 126 -12.80 -0.42 1.52
C SER A 126 -13.53 0.06 2.77
N GLU A 127 -12.91 0.91 3.59
CA GLU A 127 -13.56 1.47 4.77
C GLU A 127 -14.51 2.61 4.39
N ALA A 128 -14.06 3.53 3.52
CA ALA A 128 -14.89 4.62 3.02
C ALA A 128 -16.16 4.10 2.32
N SER A 129 -16.03 3.04 1.51
CA SER A 129 -17.15 2.44 0.79
C SER A 129 -18.16 1.75 1.69
N ARG A 130 -17.83 1.41 2.94
CA ARG A 130 -18.79 0.82 3.91
C ARG A 130 -19.81 1.82 4.39
N SER A 131 -19.50 3.12 4.30
CA SER A 131 -20.49 4.17 4.54
C SER A 131 -21.55 4.17 3.44
N SER A 132 -22.68 4.85 3.70
CA SER A 132 -23.76 4.98 2.73
C SER A 132 -23.56 6.08 1.70
N GLY A 133 -22.61 6.98 1.95
CA GLY A 133 -22.38 8.17 1.14
C GLY A 133 -21.33 7.99 0.03
N PRO A 134 -21.09 9.05 -0.75
CA PRO A 134 -20.03 9.11 -1.74
C PRO A 134 -18.64 8.92 -1.11
N PHE A 135 -17.74 8.26 -1.84
CA PHE A 135 -16.36 7.97 -1.43
C PHE A 135 -15.32 8.37 -2.49
N GLU A 136 -15.63 9.42 -3.26
CA GLU A 136 -14.80 9.92 -4.38
C GLU A 136 -13.34 10.17 -4.01
N GLN A 137 -13.07 10.72 -2.81
CA GLN A 137 -11.70 10.98 -2.36
C GLN A 137 -10.87 9.69 -2.26
N ALA A 138 -11.47 8.62 -1.75
CA ALA A 138 -10.80 7.34 -1.63
C ALA A 138 -10.62 6.67 -3.00
N HIS A 139 -11.60 6.83 -3.90
CA HIS A 139 -11.47 6.41 -5.30
C HIS A 139 -10.34 7.16 -6.03
N ALA A 140 -10.23 8.47 -5.85
CA ALA A 140 -9.16 9.27 -6.47
C ALA A 140 -7.76 8.82 -6.02
N GLN A 141 -7.60 8.46 -4.74
CA GLN A 141 -6.35 7.90 -4.22
C GLN A 141 -6.03 6.53 -4.85
N LEU A 142 -7.04 5.67 -4.99
CA LEU A 142 -6.88 4.39 -5.70
C LEU A 142 -6.49 4.59 -7.17
N ALA A 143 -7.17 5.49 -7.88
CA ALA A 143 -6.90 5.78 -9.29
C ALA A 143 -5.49 6.35 -9.50
N ALA A 144 -4.98 7.14 -8.56
CA ALA A 144 -3.61 7.66 -8.62
C ALA A 144 -2.54 6.56 -8.46
N LEU A 145 -2.82 5.52 -7.68
CA LEU A 145 -1.88 4.44 -7.39
C LEU A 145 -2.02 3.25 -8.36
N LEU A 146 -3.22 3.03 -8.90
CA LEU A 146 -3.59 1.91 -9.77
C LEU A 146 -4.34 2.41 -11.03
N PRO A 147 -3.72 3.26 -11.87
CA PRO A 147 -4.42 3.89 -13.00
C PRO A 147 -4.84 2.92 -14.12
N GLY A 148 -4.24 1.72 -14.17
CA GLY A 148 -4.54 0.70 -15.19
C GLY A 148 -5.55 -0.36 -14.77
N ASP A 149 -6.07 -0.32 -13.53
CA ASP A 149 -6.98 -1.34 -13.03
C ASP A 149 -8.42 -1.09 -13.49
N ALA A 150 -8.99 -2.05 -14.23
CA ALA A 150 -10.35 -1.96 -14.76
C ALA A 150 -11.43 -1.87 -13.66
N ASN A 151 -11.20 -2.47 -12.50
CA ASN A 151 -12.10 -2.40 -11.35
C ASN A 151 -12.06 -1.01 -10.70
N VAL A 152 -10.88 -0.37 -10.64
CA VAL A 152 -10.74 1.01 -10.15
C VAL A 152 -11.45 1.98 -11.08
N ALA A 153 -11.29 1.85 -12.40
CA ALA A 153 -12.01 2.68 -13.37
C ALA A 153 -13.54 2.55 -13.21
N ALA A 154 -14.03 1.32 -13.10
CA ALA A 154 -15.46 1.07 -13.00
C ALA A 154 -16.07 1.37 -11.62
N LEU A 155 -15.26 1.63 -10.59
CA LEU A 155 -15.71 2.20 -9.31
C LEU A 155 -16.04 3.69 -9.40
N GLU A 156 -15.58 4.42 -10.42
CA GLU A 156 -15.78 5.88 -10.55
C GLU A 156 -17.26 6.30 -10.45
N PRO A 157 -18.21 5.77 -11.25
CA PRO A 157 -19.61 6.18 -11.12
C PRO A 157 -20.22 5.78 -9.77
N LEU A 158 -19.77 4.67 -9.19
CA LEU A 158 -20.27 4.16 -7.92
C LEU A 158 -19.76 5.00 -6.73
N SER A 159 -18.55 5.55 -6.84
CA SER A 159 -17.96 6.38 -5.77
C SER A 159 -18.65 7.72 -5.60
N ARG A 160 -19.24 8.26 -6.68
CA ARG A 160 -20.03 9.51 -6.65
C ARG A 160 -21.38 9.36 -5.98
N THR A 161 -22.02 8.20 -6.14
CA THR A 161 -23.34 7.94 -5.58
C THR A 161 -23.26 7.30 -4.18
N GLY A 162 -22.28 6.43 -3.96
CA GLY A 162 -22.29 5.50 -2.84
C GLY A 162 -23.38 4.45 -3.00
N ALA A 163 -23.66 3.74 -1.92
CA ALA A 163 -24.79 2.82 -1.82
C ALA A 163 -25.21 2.70 -0.35
N PRO A 164 -26.49 2.48 -0.04
CA PRO A 164 -26.91 2.21 1.34
C PRO A 164 -26.14 1.03 1.96
N THR A 165 -25.92 1.07 3.27
CA THR A 165 -25.26 -0.03 4.00
C THR A 165 -26.16 -1.27 4.02
N ARG A 166 -25.58 -2.45 4.32
CA ARG A 166 -26.36 -3.69 4.41
C ARG A 166 -27.46 -3.61 5.47
N SER A 167 -27.17 -2.99 6.62
CA SER A 167 -28.15 -2.72 7.68
C SER A 167 -29.25 -1.79 7.19
N GLU A 168 -28.91 -0.68 6.53
CA GLU A 168 -29.90 0.25 5.99
C GLU A 168 -30.78 -0.41 4.91
N LEU A 169 -30.21 -1.30 4.10
CA LEU A 169 -30.98 -2.07 3.11
C LEU A 169 -31.96 -3.02 3.80
N GLN A 170 -31.55 -3.68 4.88
CA GLN A 170 -32.40 -4.56 5.67
C GLN A 170 -33.54 -3.77 6.33
N ASP A 171 -33.24 -2.67 7.03
CA ASP A 171 -34.23 -1.81 7.69
C ASP A 171 -35.22 -1.15 6.70
N ARG A 172 -34.77 -0.91 5.46
CA ARG A 172 -35.64 -0.42 4.39
C ARG A 172 -36.51 -1.54 3.82
N PHE A 173 -36.00 -2.76 3.75
CA PHE A 173 -36.76 -3.90 3.24
C PHE A 173 -37.93 -4.25 4.15
N GLU A 174 -37.75 -4.19 5.47
CA GLU A 174 -38.82 -4.40 6.47
C GLU A 174 -40.00 -3.43 6.37
N ARG A 175 -39.82 -2.29 5.69
CA ARG A 175 -40.91 -1.33 5.41
C ARG A 175 -41.50 -1.50 4.02
N LEU A 176 -40.72 -2.08 3.12
CA LEU A 176 -41.03 -2.26 1.70
C LEU A 176 -41.88 -3.52 1.46
N ASP A 177 -41.72 -4.54 2.29
CA ASP A 177 -42.50 -5.79 2.30
C ASP A 177 -44.01 -5.56 2.08
N ASN A 178 -44.59 -4.65 2.86
CA ASN A 178 -46.01 -4.31 2.88
C ASN A 178 -46.44 -3.60 1.60
N GLU A 179 -45.56 -2.81 1.00
CA GLU A 179 -45.81 -2.11 -0.26
C GLU A 179 -45.79 -3.07 -1.45
N ILE A 180 -44.83 -4.01 -1.47
CA ILE A 180 -44.73 -5.07 -2.48
C ILE A 180 -45.98 -5.95 -2.46
N ILE A 181 -46.39 -6.39 -1.27
CA ILE A 181 -47.59 -7.22 -1.08
C ILE A 181 -48.85 -6.44 -1.47
N ARG A 182 -48.95 -5.16 -1.11
CA ARG A 182 -50.09 -4.31 -1.51
C ARG A 182 -50.16 -4.16 -3.03
N ALA A 183 -49.04 -3.90 -3.69
CA ALA A 183 -48.96 -3.80 -5.15
C ALA A 183 -49.34 -5.13 -5.82
N ALA A 184 -48.98 -6.27 -5.22
CA ALA A 184 -49.36 -7.59 -5.71
C ALA A 184 -50.89 -7.79 -5.69
N ARG A 185 -51.51 -7.48 -4.56
CA ARG A 185 -52.97 -7.58 -4.38
C ARG A 185 -53.72 -6.63 -5.31
N GLN A 186 -53.23 -5.41 -5.49
CA GLN A 186 -53.83 -4.45 -6.43
C GLN A 186 -53.74 -4.94 -7.88
N SER A 187 -52.61 -5.52 -8.28
CA SER A 187 -52.44 -6.11 -9.61
C SER A 187 -53.40 -7.28 -9.84
N GLN A 188 -53.59 -8.14 -8.84
CA GLN A 188 -54.54 -9.25 -8.90
C GLN A 188 -56.00 -8.78 -8.95
N ALA A 189 -56.37 -7.74 -8.20
CA ALA A 189 -57.72 -7.18 -8.20
C ALA A 189 -58.07 -6.50 -9.54
N GLY A 190 -57.13 -5.73 -10.11
CA GLY A 190 -57.30 -5.11 -11.44
C GLY A 190 -57.37 -6.15 -12.56
N ALA A 191 -56.52 -7.18 -12.52
CA ALA A 191 -56.59 -8.31 -13.43
C ALA A 191 -57.89 -9.13 -13.26
N GLY A 192 -58.40 -9.27 -12.03
CA GLY A 192 -59.65 -9.96 -11.74
C GLY A 192 -60.91 -9.18 -12.16
N PHE A 193 -60.86 -7.85 -12.27
CA PHE A 193 -61.96 -7.05 -12.81
C PHE A 193 -62.07 -7.20 -14.34
N TRP A 194 -60.97 -6.96 -15.07
CA TRP A 194 -60.93 -7.10 -16.53
C TRP A 194 -60.99 -8.57 -16.97
N GLY A 195 -60.38 -9.47 -16.20
CA GLY A 195 -60.42 -10.91 -16.41
C GLY A 195 -61.79 -11.52 -16.18
N ARG A 196 -62.64 -10.98 -15.28
CA ARG A 196 -64.04 -11.40 -15.16
C ARG A 196 -64.91 -10.92 -16.33
N ILE A 197 -64.63 -9.73 -16.87
CA ILE A 197 -65.32 -9.21 -18.07
C ILE A 197 -64.92 -10.02 -19.31
N GLN A 198 -63.65 -10.41 -19.43
CA GLN A 198 -63.19 -11.31 -20.51
C GLN A 198 -63.60 -12.77 -20.30
N ALA A 199 -63.60 -13.31 -19.08
CA ALA A 199 -64.02 -14.68 -18.77
C ALA A 199 -65.53 -14.89 -18.94
N ALA A 200 -66.34 -13.84 -18.77
CA ALA A 200 -67.76 -13.88 -19.16
C ALA A 200 -67.96 -14.00 -20.69
N LEU A 201 -66.94 -13.66 -21.49
CA LEU A 201 -66.93 -13.80 -22.95
C LEU A 201 -66.11 -15.01 -23.45
N ALA A 202 -65.25 -15.58 -22.62
CA ALA A 202 -64.37 -16.70 -22.95
C ALA A 202 -64.62 -17.89 -22.00
N GLN A 203 -65.78 -18.55 -22.12
CA GLN A 203 -66.13 -19.75 -21.34
C GLN A 203 -65.28 -21.00 -21.68
N TRP A 204 -64.17 -20.86 -22.39
CA TRP A 204 -63.25 -21.95 -22.66
C TRP A 204 -61.90 -21.35 -22.98
N ILE A 205 -60.90 -21.59 -22.13
CA ILE A 205 -59.45 -21.74 -22.40
C ILE A 205 -58.63 -21.32 -21.16
N VAL A 206 -58.11 -22.37 -20.50
CA VAL A 206 -56.79 -22.52 -19.87
C VAL A 206 -56.37 -21.54 -18.76
N VAL A 207 -56.38 -22.05 -17.52
CA VAL A 207 -55.56 -21.54 -16.41
C VAL A 207 -54.26 -22.33 -16.36
N ARG A 208 -53.14 -21.70 -16.69
CA ARG A 208 -51.80 -22.19 -16.34
C ARG A 208 -51.64 -22.01 -14.84
N ARG A 209 -51.49 -23.13 -14.13
CA ARG A 209 -51.25 -23.18 -12.68
C ARG A 209 -49.84 -22.63 -12.41
N ALA A 210 -49.75 -21.50 -11.71
CA ALA A 210 -48.49 -21.07 -11.09
C ALA A 210 -48.26 -21.96 -9.87
N ASP A 211 -47.04 -22.46 -9.71
CA ASP A 211 -46.66 -23.31 -8.59
C ASP A 211 -46.80 -22.52 -7.27
N ALA A 212 -47.23 -23.19 -6.19
CA ALA A 212 -47.64 -22.54 -4.94
C ALA A 212 -46.51 -21.78 -4.20
N GLY A 213 -45.26 -21.90 -4.64
CA GLY A 213 -44.09 -21.20 -4.11
C GLY A 213 -43.73 -19.88 -4.79
N ASP A 214 -44.35 -19.54 -5.93
CA ASP A 214 -44.08 -18.32 -6.70
C ASP A 214 -45.06 -17.19 -6.40
N THR A 215 -45.73 -17.24 -5.25
CA THR A 215 -46.57 -16.13 -4.80
C THR A 215 -45.68 -14.93 -4.43
N PRO A 216 -46.13 -13.69 -4.69
CA PRO A 216 -45.39 -12.50 -4.28
C PRO A 216 -45.05 -12.50 -2.78
N GLU A 217 -45.95 -13.00 -1.94
CA GLU A 217 -45.70 -13.20 -0.50
C GLU A 217 -44.56 -14.18 -0.23
N GLY A 218 -44.55 -15.35 -0.90
CA GLY A 218 -43.48 -16.33 -0.74
C GLY A 218 -42.12 -15.84 -1.26
N ILE A 219 -42.12 -15.03 -2.32
CA ILE A 219 -40.90 -14.39 -2.84
C ILE A 219 -40.35 -13.38 -1.82
N VAL A 220 -41.20 -12.54 -1.23
CA VAL A 220 -40.80 -11.56 -0.19
C VAL A 220 -40.23 -12.27 1.03
N GLU A 221 -40.87 -13.35 1.50
CA GLU A 221 -40.38 -14.14 2.64
C GLU A 221 -39.00 -14.75 2.37
N ARG A 222 -38.76 -15.32 1.17
CA ARG A 222 -37.42 -15.84 0.81
C ARG A 222 -36.38 -14.73 0.71
N ALA A 223 -36.75 -13.56 0.19
CA ALA A 223 -35.86 -12.40 0.15
C ALA A 223 -35.49 -11.93 1.56
N GLU A 224 -36.45 -11.89 2.50
CA GLU A 224 -36.21 -11.57 3.91
C GLU A 224 -35.25 -12.57 4.58
N GLN A 225 -35.51 -13.88 4.38
CA GLN A 225 -34.62 -14.94 4.87
C GLN A 225 -33.21 -14.86 4.25
N ALA A 226 -33.09 -14.43 3.00
CA ALA A 226 -31.80 -14.20 2.36
C ALA A 226 -31.06 -13.02 3.00
N LEU A 227 -31.75 -11.90 3.26
CA LEU A 227 -31.19 -10.72 3.93
C LEU A 227 -30.75 -11.02 5.36
N ALA A 228 -31.56 -11.75 6.13
CA ALA A 228 -31.20 -12.19 7.48
C ALA A 228 -29.94 -13.08 7.50
N GLY A 229 -29.65 -13.77 6.39
CA GLY A 229 -28.44 -14.56 6.20
C GLY A 229 -27.26 -13.80 5.56
N ASP A 230 -27.34 -12.48 5.42
CA ASP A 230 -26.36 -11.62 4.70
C ASP A 230 -26.15 -11.99 3.21
N ARG A 231 -27.14 -12.64 2.61
CA ARG A 231 -27.15 -13.08 1.20
C ARG A 231 -27.89 -12.07 0.32
N LEU A 232 -27.30 -10.88 0.19
CA LEU A 232 -27.88 -9.76 -0.57
C LEU A 232 -28.11 -10.11 -2.05
N ASP A 233 -27.20 -10.88 -2.65
CA ASP A 233 -27.30 -11.35 -4.02
C ASP A 233 -28.50 -12.27 -4.26
N LEU A 234 -28.80 -13.17 -3.32
CA LEU A 234 -29.99 -14.02 -3.37
C LEU A 234 -31.27 -13.20 -3.17
N ALA A 235 -31.28 -12.25 -2.24
CA ALA A 235 -32.43 -11.35 -2.04
C ALA A 235 -32.76 -10.57 -3.32
N ILE A 236 -31.74 -10.04 -4.01
CA ILE A 236 -31.91 -9.38 -5.31
C ILE A 236 -32.51 -10.34 -6.35
N GLN A 237 -32.07 -11.60 -6.39
CA GLN A 237 -32.58 -12.60 -7.34
C GLN A 237 -34.06 -12.91 -7.09
N GLU A 238 -34.44 -13.14 -5.84
CA GLU A 238 -35.83 -13.38 -5.43
C GLU A 238 -36.72 -12.20 -5.85
N LEU A 239 -36.37 -10.97 -5.47
CA LEU A 239 -37.18 -9.80 -5.84
C LEU A 239 -37.22 -9.54 -7.34
N ASN A 240 -36.21 -9.96 -8.10
CA ASN A 240 -36.24 -9.86 -9.55
C ASN A 240 -37.23 -10.82 -10.22
N SER A 241 -37.61 -11.90 -9.54
CA SER A 241 -38.63 -12.86 -9.98
C SER A 241 -40.06 -12.36 -9.75
N LEU A 242 -40.24 -11.28 -8.98
CA LEU A 242 -41.56 -10.68 -8.76
C LEU A 242 -42.23 -10.27 -10.08
N PRO A 243 -43.56 -10.39 -10.18
CA PRO A 243 -44.30 -9.88 -11.32
C PRO A 243 -44.18 -8.34 -11.42
N ALA A 244 -44.46 -7.80 -12.60
CA ALA A 244 -44.09 -6.43 -12.97
C ALA A 244 -44.55 -5.34 -11.98
N GLN A 245 -45.77 -5.42 -11.44
CA GLN A 245 -46.29 -4.41 -10.50
C GLN A 245 -45.56 -4.45 -9.14
N PRO A 246 -45.52 -5.57 -8.41
CA PRO A 246 -44.71 -5.70 -7.19
C PRO A 246 -43.23 -5.39 -7.38
N LYS A 247 -42.65 -5.81 -8.52
CA LYS A 247 -41.25 -5.54 -8.84
C LYS A 247 -40.96 -4.04 -8.96
N ARG A 248 -41.89 -3.26 -9.53
CA ARG A 248 -41.74 -1.79 -9.62
C ARG A 248 -41.68 -1.15 -8.24
N ALA A 249 -42.47 -1.62 -7.28
CA ALA A 249 -42.39 -1.13 -5.90
C ALA A 249 -41.00 -1.44 -5.29
N ALA A 250 -40.43 -2.61 -5.59
CA ALA A 250 -39.11 -3.01 -5.10
C ALA A 250 -37.93 -2.40 -5.88
N GLN A 251 -38.16 -1.73 -7.01
CA GLN A 251 -37.11 -1.43 -7.99
C GLN A 251 -36.01 -0.52 -7.43
N ASP A 252 -36.37 0.49 -6.66
CA ASP A 252 -35.39 1.42 -6.08
C ASP A 252 -34.48 0.71 -5.07
N TRP A 253 -35.06 -0.17 -4.25
CA TRP A 253 -34.31 -1.03 -3.33
C TRP A 253 -33.39 -2.00 -4.09
N ILE A 254 -33.89 -2.63 -5.15
CA ILE A 254 -33.09 -3.54 -6.00
C ILE A 254 -31.89 -2.79 -6.59
N ASN A 255 -32.09 -1.57 -7.09
CA ASN A 255 -31.03 -0.74 -7.65
C ASN A 255 -29.97 -0.38 -6.60
N ASP A 256 -30.39 0.00 -5.39
CA ASP A 256 -29.50 0.27 -4.25
C ASP A 256 -28.69 -0.97 -3.85
N ALA A 257 -29.37 -2.11 -3.72
CA ALA A 257 -28.75 -3.39 -3.37
C ALA A 257 -27.74 -3.86 -4.42
N GLN A 258 -28.06 -3.69 -5.70
CA GLN A 258 -27.14 -3.98 -6.80
C GLN A 258 -25.90 -3.08 -6.76
N ARG A 259 -26.06 -1.78 -6.51
CA ARG A 259 -24.92 -0.86 -6.33
C ARG A 259 -24.02 -1.30 -5.17
N ARG A 260 -24.61 -1.64 -4.02
CA ARG A 260 -23.86 -2.14 -2.84
C ARG A 260 -23.06 -3.39 -3.20
N LEU A 261 -23.71 -4.37 -3.83
CA LEU A 261 -23.06 -5.61 -4.23
C LEU A 261 -21.93 -5.37 -5.25
N GLU A 262 -22.14 -4.45 -6.19
CA GLU A 262 -21.14 -4.12 -7.20
C GLU A 262 -19.90 -3.44 -6.60
N ILE A 263 -20.10 -2.49 -5.67
CA ILE A 263 -19.01 -1.85 -4.92
C ILE A 263 -18.19 -2.93 -4.19
N ASP A 264 -18.86 -3.81 -3.45
CA ASP A 264 -18.21 -4.86 -2.65
C ASP A 264 -17.38 -5.80 -3.56
N ARG A 265 -17.94 -6.21 -4.71
CA ARG A 265 -17.27 -7.08 -5.69
C ARG A 265 -16.02 -6.43 -6.28
N ARG A 266 -16.11 -5.15 -6.67
CA ARG A 266 -14.98 -4.44 -7.28
C ARG A 266 -13.84 -4.26 -6.30
N ILE A 267 -14.15 -3.88 -5.06
CA ILE A 267 -13.13 -3.73 -4.01
C ILE A 267 -12.47 -5.08 -3.69
N ALA A 268 -13.23 -6.17 -3.66
CA ALA A 268 -12.68 -7.51 -3.49
C ALA A 268 -11.77 -7.92 -4.66
N ALA A 269 -12.15 -7.59 -5.91
CA ALA A 269 -11.35 -7.86 -7.09
C ALA A 269 -10.02 -7.08 -7.09
N ILE A 270 -10.04 -5.80 -6.73
CA ILE A 270 -8.82 -4.97 -6.59
C ILE A 270 -7.86 -5.57 -5.56
N ARG A 271 -8.40 -6.02 -4.41
CA ARG A 271 -7.59 -6.66 -3.37
C ARG A 271 -6.97 -7.98 -3.85
N GLN A 272 -7.74 -8.79 -4.59
CA GLN A 272 -7.23 -10.03 -5.17
C GLN A 272 -6.11 -9.79 -6.17
N GLU A 273 -6.26 -8.80 -7.05
CA GLU A 273 -5.25 -8.50 -8.06
C GLU A 273 -3.93 -8.04 -7.41
N LEU A 274 -4.00 -7.17 -6.40
CA LEU A 274 -2.83 -6.76 -5.63
C LEU A 274 -2.12 -7.94 -4.94
N SER A 275 -2.89 -8.94 -4.47
CA SER A 275 -2.29 -10.12 -3.81
C SER A 275 -1.56 -11.06 -4.78
N ARG A 276 -1.80 -10.92 -6.09
CA ARG A 276 -1.14 -11.72 -7.14
C ARG A 276 0.10 -11.05 -7.73
N SER A 277 0.19 -9.72 -7.62
CA SER A 277 1.34 -8.91 -8.07
C SER A 277 2.47 -8.92 -7.04
#